data_AF-A0A7Y3GRG8-F1
#
_entry.id   AF-A0A7Y3GRG8-F1
#
_cell.length_a   1.000
_cell.length_b   1.000
_cell.length_c   1.000
_cell.angle_alpha   90.00
_cell.angle_beta   90.00
_cell.angle_gamma   90.00
#
_symmetry.space_group_name_H-M   'P 1'
#
loop_
_entity.id
_entity.type
_entity.pdbx_description
1 polymer ?
#
loop_
_entity_poly.entity_id
_entity_poly.type
_entity_poly.pdbx_seq_one_letter_code
_entity_poly.pdbx_strand_id
1 'polypeptide(L)'
;GSIAGSYFGLFFLAAAYAAIGIYTSTLTDNQIVAFIIGVFICFFFYFGFEGLSNYALFGDIIYLENLGMAAHFDSMSRGVIDSRDLLYFISVTIAFLVLAKLNIKTN
;
A
#
# COMPACT_ATOMS: atom_id res chain seq x y z
N GLY A 1 -11.29 -10.78 18.83
CA GLY A 1 -11.42 -10.33 17.44
C GLY A 1 -10.25 -9.45 17.03
N SER A 2 -10.08 -8.30 17.69
CA SER A 2 -9.07 -7.27 17.37
C SER A 2 -7.64 -7.80 17.21
N ILE A 3 -7.11 -8.58 18.15
CA ILE A 3 -5.72 -9.10 18.06
C ILE A 3 -5.51 -9.90 16.76
N ALA A 4 -6.41 -10.84 16.45
CA ALA A 4 -6.32 -11.63 15.22
C ALA A 4 -6.46 -10.74 13.97
N GLY A 5 -7.36 -9.75 13.99
CA GLY A 5 -7.52 -8.76 12.92
C GLY A 5 -6.26 -7.94 12.67
N SER A 6 -5.58 -7.48 13.72
CA SER A 6 -4.31 -6.75 13.61
C SER A 6 -3.21 -7.60 12.98
N TYR A 7 -3.08 -8.88 13.34
CA TYR A 7 -2.09 -9.78 12.72
C TYR A 7 -2.36 -10.00 11.23
N PHE A 8 -3.63 -10.22 10.85
CA PHE A 8 -4.02 -10.34 9.45
C PHE A 8 -3.75 -9.03 8.69
N GLY A 9 -4.15 -7.89 9.23
CA GLY A 9 -3.90 -6.58 8.64
C GLY A 9 -2.40 -6.32 8.43
N LEU A 10 -1.58 -6.65 9.43
CA LEU A 10 -0.13 -6.49 9.36
C LEU A 10 0.48 -7.41 8.29
N PHE A 11 -0.01 -8.64 8.16
CA PHE A 11 0.44 -9.56 7.12
C PHE A 11 0.17 -9.01 5.71
N PHE A 12 -1.03 -8.49 5.46
CA PHE A 12 -1.38 -7.89 4.17
C PHE A 12 -0.61 -6.60 3.88
N LEU A 13 -0.43 -5.75 4.89
CA LEU A 13 0.40 -4.55 4.77
C LEU A 13 1.86 -4.92 4.44
N ALA A 14 2.44 -5.89 5.14
CA ALA A 14 3.79 -6.38 4.87
C ALA A 14 3.93 -6.99 3.47
N ALA A 15 2.92 -7.74 3.00
CA ALA A 15 2.90 -8.30 1.65
C ALA A 15 2.86 -7.20 0.57
N ALA A 16 2.07 -6.14 0.76
CA ALA A 16 2.04 -4.99 -0.14
C ALA A 16 3.39 -4.27 -0.18
N TYR A 17 4.00 -4.00 0.97
CA TYR A 17 5.33 -3.38 1.03
C TYR A 17 6.44 -4.25 0.42
N ALA A 18 6.38 -5.57 0.61
CA ALA A 18 7.31 -6.48 -0.04
C ALA A 18 7.17 -6.44 -1.57
N ALA A 19 5.95 -6.42 -2.10
CA ALA A 19 5.71 -6.31 -3.54
C ALA A 19 6.22 -4.98 -4.13
N ILE A 20 5.99 -3.87 -3.42
CA ILE A 20 6.53 -2.55 -3.80
C ILE A 20 8.06 -2.59 -3.82
N GLY A 21 8.69 -3.13 -2.77
CA GLY A 21 10.15 -3.26 -2.68
C GLY A 21 10.74 -4.08 -3.83
N ILE A 22 10.11 -5.21 -4.17
CA ILE A 22 10.49 -6.05 -5.31
C ILE A 22 10.41 -5.24 -6.60
N TYR A 23 9.30 -4.55 -6.88
CA TYR A 23 9.19 -3.70 -8.06
C TYR A 23 10.26 -2.60 -8.11
N THR A 24 10.50 -1.90 -7.01
CA THR A 24 11.51 -0.84 -7.01
C THR A 24 12.93 -1.35 -7.21
N SER A 25 13.20 -2.59 -6.82
CA SER A 25 14.49 -3.24 -7.07
C SER A 25 14.75 -3.52 -8.56
N THR A 26 13.69 -3.61 -9.39
CA THR A 26 13.84 -3.81 -10.83
C THR A 26 14.07 -2.51 -11.60
N LEU A 27 13.83 -1.34 -10.98
CA LEU A 27 13.94 -0.04 -11.65
C LEU A 27 15.39 0.46 -11.78
N THR A 28 16.30 -0.01 -10.93
CA THR A 28 17.69 0.46 -10.90
C THR A 28 18.61 -0.57 -10.27
N ASP A 29 19.81 -0.72 -10.83
CA ASP A 29 20.88 -1.56 -10.26
C ASP A 29 21.48 -0.96 -8.98
N ASN A 30 21.27 0.34 -8.73
CA ASN A 30 21.76 1.00 -7.53
C ASN A 30 20.84 0.72 -6.33
N GLN A 31 21.29 -0.17 -5.43
CA GLN A 31 20.54 -0.59 -4.23
C GLN A 31 20.05 0.58 -3.36
N ILE A 32 20.86 1.65 -3.22
CA ILE A 32 20.49 2.81 -2.39
C ILE A 32 19.33 3.56 -3.06
N VAL A 33 19.40 3.76 -4.37
CA VAL A 33 18.35 4.45 -5.13
C VAL A 33 17.06 3.63 -5.12
N ALA A 34 17.13 2.31 -5.34
CA ALA A 34 15.98 1.41 -5.25
C ALA A 34 15.30 1.48 -3.88
N PHE A 35 16.10 1.47 -2.79
CA PHE A 35 15.58 1.59 -1.44
C PHE A 35 14.85 2.91 -1.19
N ILE A 36 15.44 4.05 -1.59
CA ILE A 36 14.83 5.38 -1.41
C ILE A 36 13.50 5.47 -2.16
N ILE A 37 13.44 4.97 -3.40
CA ILE A 37 12.19 4.94 -4.17
C ILE A 37 11.15 4.04 -3.48
N GLY A 38 11.55 2.85 -3.01
CA GLY A 38 10.68 1.94 -2.28
C GLY A 38 10.07 2.58 -1.03
N VAL A 39 10.90 3.19 -0.18
CA VAL A 39 10.44 3.90 1.04
C VAL A 39 9.49 5.03 0.67
N PHE A 40 9.82 5.82 -0.36
CA PHE A 40 8.97 6.93 -0.79
C PHE A 40 7.59 6.45 -1.26
N ILE A 41 7.53 5.38 -2.07
CA ILE A 41 6.26 4.81 -2.52
C ILE A 41 5.46 4.26 -1.33
N CYS A 42 6.09 3.50 -0.43
CA CYS A 42 5.41 2.98 0.77
C CYS A 42 4.86 4.13 1.64
N PHE A 43 5.64 5.19 1.85
CA PHE A 43 5.21 6.36 2.60
C PHE A 43 4.03 7.06 1.92
N PHE A 44 4.08 7.23 0.60
CA PHE A 44 3.01 7.84 -0.18
C PHE A 44 1.70 7.04 -0.09
N PHE A 45 1.75 5.72 -0.23
CA PHE A 45 0.55 4.88 -0.11
C PHE A 45 -0.05 4.86 1.30
N TYR A 46 0.80 4.99 2.32
CA TYR A 46 0.34 4.99 3.71
C TYR A 46 -0.23 6.34 4.14
N PHE A 47 0.52 7.44 3.93
CA PHE A 47 0.16 8.78 4.44
C PHE A 47 -0.36 9.74 3.36
N GLY A 48 -0.03 9.52 2.09
CA GLY A 48 -0.28 10.49 1.01
C GLY A 48 -1.76 10.78 0.82
N PHE A 49 -2.61 9.75 0.87
CA PHE A 49 -4.06 9.91 0.68
C PHE A 49 -4.75 10.59 1.87
N GLU A 50 -4.31 10.33 3.11
CA GLU A 50 -4.81 10.98 4.33
C GLU A 50 -4.36 12.45 4.42
N GLY A 51 -3.14 12.75 3.99
CA GLY A 51 -2.65 14.13 3.91
C GLY A 51 -3.42 14.95 2.87
N LEU A 52 -3.81 14.33 1.75
CA LEU A 52 -4.60 14.98 0.69
C LEU A 52 -6.07 15.17 1.07
N SER A 53 -6.67 14.30 1.88
CA SER A 53 -8.07 14.45 2.31
C SER A 53 -8.25 15.57 3.34
N ASN A 54 -7.26 15.79 4.21
CA ASN A 54 -7.30 16.82 5.26
C ASN A 54 -7.14 18.24 4.72
N TYR A 55 -6.44 18.42 3.60
CA TYR A 55 -6.45 19.67 2.86
C TYR A 55 -7.69 19.68 1.98
N ALA A 56 -8.72 20.44 2.38
CA ALA A 56 -10.00 20.64 1.68
C ALA A 56 -9.89 21.29 0.27
N LEU A 57 -8.82 21.00 -0.48
CA LEU A 57 -8.58 21.43 -1.85
C LEU A 57 -9.54 20.77 -2.84
N PHE A 58 -10.11 19.62 -2.47
CA PHE A 58 -11.12 18.90 -3.24
C PHE A 58 -12.32 18.64 -2.32
N GLY A 59 -13.28 19.57 -2.29
CA GLY A 59 -14.40 19.54 -1.35
C GLY A 59 -15.14 18.20 -1.31
N ASP A 60 -15.50 17.75 -0.10
CA ASP A 60 -16.38 16.60 0.21
C ASP A 60 -16.30 15.38 -0.72
N ILE A 61 -15.12 15.08 -1.27
CA ILE A 61 -14.91 13.80 -1.93
C ILE A 61 -14.62 12.78 -0.82
N ILE A 62 -15.70 12.29 -0.21
CA ILE A 62 -15.80 11.29 0.88
C ILE A 62 -15.07 9.95 0.55
N TYR A 63 -14.41 9.86 -0.60
CA TYR A 63 -13.78 8.65 -1.13
C TYR A 63 -12.25 8.66 -1.11
N LEU A 64 -11.59 9.79 -0.85
CA LEU A 64 -10.11 9.83 -0.84
C LEU A 64 -9.51 9.14 0.40
N GLU A 65 -10.18 9.19 1.54
CA GLU A 65 -9.73 8.51 2.77
C GLU A 65 -9.71 6.98 2.59
N ASN A 66 -10.66 6.45 1.82
CA ASN A 66 -10.74 5.03 1.45
C ASN A 66 -9.69 4.59 0.41
N LEU A 67 -8.77 5.47 -0.01
CA LEU A 67 -7.65 5.11 -0.87
C LEU A 67 -6.34 4.94 -0.09
N GLY A 68 -6.29 5.37 1.18
CA GLY A 68 -5.10 5.25 2.02
C GLY A 68 -4.98 3.91 2.72
N MET A 69 -3.75 3.36 2.78
CA MET A 69 -3.51 2.12 3.53
C MET A 69 -3.78 2.25 5.03
N ALA A 70 -3.62 3.46 5.59
CA ALA A 70 -3.83 3.72 7.02
C ALA A 70 -5.28 3.44 7.45
N ALA A 71 -6.27 3.92 6.69
CA ALA A 71 -7.70 3.72 6.98
C ALA A 71 -8.10 2.23 6.93
N HIS A 72 -7.65 1.52 5.90
CA HIS A 72 -7.87 0.07 5.77
C HIS A 72 -7.19 -0.72 6.90
N PHE A 73 -5.95 -0.36 7.26
CA PHE A 73 -5.22 -1.03 8.33
C PHE A 73 -5.86 -0.80 9.71
N ASP A 74 -6.36 0.41 9.97
CA ASP A 74 -7.03 0.76 11.23
C ASP A 74 -8.39 0.05 11.37
N SER A 75 -9.16 -0.05 10.27
CA SER A 75 -10.38 -0.88 10.18
C SER A 75 -10.10 -2.34 10.56
N MET A 76 -9.09 -2.94 9.93
CA MET A 76 -8.69 -4.33 10.20
C MET A 76 -8.16 -4.51 11.63
N SER A 77 -7.42 -3.53 12.15
CA SER A 77 -6.86 -3.58 13.51
C SER A 77 -7.92 -3.56 14.60
N ARG A 78 -9.10 -2.99 14.34
CA ARG A 78 -10.26 -3.09 15.24
C ARG A 78 -10.91 -4.48 15.22
N GLY A 79 -10.44 -5.40 14.39
CA GLY A 79 -10.99 -6.74 14.25
C GLY A 79 -12.17 -6.83 13.28
N VAL A 80 -12.41 -5.77 12.50
CA VAL A 80 -13.40 -5.76 11.42
C VAL A 80 -12.64 -6.06 10.13
N ILE A 81 -12.60 -7.32 9.73
CA ILE A 81 -12.04 -7.72 8.45
C ILE A 81 -13.16 -7.59 7.41
N ASP A 82 -13.20 -6.46 6.71
CA ASP A 82 -14.07 -6.30 5.55
C ASP A 82 -13.37 -6.85 4.29
N SER A 83 -14.16 -7.43 3.39
CA SER A 83 -13.77 -7.77 2.03
C SER A 83 -13.11 -6.60 1.27
N ARG A 84 -13.54 -5.37 1.56
CA ARG A 84 -13.00 -4.15 0.94
C ARG A 84 -11.54 -3.92 1.30
N ASP A 85 -11.19 -4.04 2.58
CA ASP A 85 -9.81 -3.87 3.07
C ASP A 85 -8.90 -4.97 2.48
N LEU A 86 -9.42 -6.20 2.44
CA LEU A 86 -8.71 -7.35 1.90
C LEU A 86 -8.44 -7.21 0.39
N LEU A 87 -9.47 -6.83 -0.37
CA LEU A 87 -9.36 -6.60 -1.81
C LEU A 87 -8.41 -5.44 -2.11
N TYR A 88 -8.42 -4.38 -1.30
CA TYR A 88 -7.48 -3.27 -1.44
C TYR A 88 -6.04 -3.77 -1.35
N PHE A 89 -5.64 -4.41 -0.24
CA PHE A 89 -4.25 -4.86 -0.07
C PHE A 89 -3.83 -5.89 -1.13
N ILE A 90 -4.69 -6.87 -1.43
CA ILE A 90 -4.41 -7.87 -2.47
C ILE A 90 -4.23 -7.20 -3.83
N SER A 91 -5.08 -6.23 -4.18
CA SER A 91 -4.98 -5.52 -5.46
C SER A 91 -3.65 -4.75 -5.58
N VAL A 92 -3.22 -4.07 -4.51
CA VAL A 92 -1.94 -3.36 -4.49
C VAL A 92 -0.77 -4.35 -4.62
N THR A 93 -0.78 -5.43 -3.84
CA THR A 93 0.25 -6.48 -3.93
C THR A 93 0.36 -7.04 -5.34
N ILE A 94 -0.76 -7.44 -5.95
CA ILE A 94 -0.78 -8.00 -7.31
C ILE A 94 -0.31 -6.96 -8.33
N ALA A 95 -0.78 -5.71 -8.23
CA ALA A 95 -0.39 -4.64 -9.16
C ALA A 95 1.13 -4.45 -9.20
N PHE A 96 1.77 -4.33 -8.03
CA PHE A 96 3.23 -4.16 -7.96
C PHE A 96 4.01 -5.41 -8.39
N LEU A 97 3.53 -6.62 -8.09
CA LEU A 97 4.15 -7.84 -8.60
C LEU A 97 4.05 -7.95 -10.13
N VAL A 98 2.92 -7.55 -10.72
CA VAL A 98 2.75 -7.49 -12.18
C VAL A 98 3.68 -6.46 -12.78
N LEU A 99 3.80 -5.27 -12.19
CA LEU A 99 4.74 -4.24 -12.64
C LEU A 99 6.19 -4.74 -12.58
N ALA A 100 6.58 -5.41 -11.49
CA ALA A 100 7.91 -6.02 -11.37
C ALA A 100 8.16 -7.05 -12.49
N LYS A 101 7.19 -7.94 -12.73
CA LYS A 101 7.27 -8.94 -13.80
C LYS A 101 7.40 -8.31 -15.19
N LEU A 102 6.63 -7.25 -15.47
CA LEU A 102 6.67 -6.56 -16.75
C LEU A 102 8.02 -5.86 -16.98
N ASN A 103 8.56 -5.23 -15.93
CA ASN A 103 9.85 -4.57 -16.00
C ASN A 103 10.99 -5.58 -16.24
N ILE A 104 11.00 -6.69 -15.50
CA ILE A 104 11.98 -7.79 -15.69
C ILE A 104 11.90 -8.38 -17.10
N LYS A 105 10.71 -8.54 -17.68
CA LYS A 105 10.56 -9.08 -19.04
C LYS A 105 11.05 -8.12 -20.14
N THR A 106 11.00 -6.82 -19.86
CA THR A 106 11.34 -5.78 -20.85
C THR A 106 12.85 -5.50 -20.88
N ASN A 107 13.55 -5.72 -19.77
CA ASN A 107 15.01 -5.71 -19.68
C ASN A 107 15.62 -7.02 -20.18
#